data_AF-A0A2S5JEP3-F1
#
_entry.id   AF-A0A2S5JEP3-F1
#
_cell.length_a   1.000
_cell.length_b   1.000
_cell.length_c   1.000
_cell.angle_alpha   90.00
_cell.angle_beta   90.00
_cell.angle_gamma   90.00
#
_symmetry.space_group_name_H-M   'P 1'
#
loop_
_entity.id
_entity.type
_entity.pdbx_description
1 polymer ?
#
loop_
_entity_poly.entity_id
_entity_poly.type
_entity_poly.pdbx_seq_one_letter_code
_entity_poly.pdbx_strand_id
1 'polypeptide(L)'
;MLKQSILHRMNQKELISIWGSAAALARALNKPEATVNHWFQRGSIPAKHDAAIIEAARRAGHVVTPEDLFKLRQEMARRMERAA
;
A
#
# COMPACT_ATOMS: atom_id res chain seq x y z
N MET A 1 -6.40 -17.54 11.39
CA MET A 1 -6.11 -16.43 12.34
C MET A 1 -5.74 -15.21 11.50
N LEU A 2 -6.58 -14.17 11.46
CA LEU A 2 -6.23 -12.93 10.76
C LEU A 2 -5.14 -12.23 11.58
N LYS A 3 -3.98 -11.96 10.97
CA LYS A 3 -2.93 -11.18 11.65
C LYS A 3 -3.39 -9.72 11.70
N GLN A 4 -3.95 -9.30 12.83
CA GLN A 4 -4.26 -7.90 13.05
C GLN A 4 -2.96 -7.14 13.38
N SER A 5 -2.62 -6.16 12.55
CA SER A 5 -1.58 -5.17 12.85
C SER A 5 -2.23 -4.02 13.63
N ILE A 6 -2.55 -4.22 14.91
CA ILE A 6 -3.38 -3.25 15.68
C ILE A 6 -2.60 -1.96 16.04
N LEU A 7 -1.27 -1.89 15.91
CA LEU A 7 -0.48 -0.74 16.40
C LEU A 7 0.65 -0.25 15.47
N HIS A 8 0.79 -0.80 14.26
CA HIS A 8 1.87 -0.39 13.35
C HIS A 8 1.39 0.65 12.33
N ARG A 9 2.07 1.80 12.29
CA ARG A 9 1.86 2.86 11.30
C ARG A 9 2.24 2.34 9.91
N MET A 10 1.24 1.93 9.12
CA MET A 10 1.43 1.46 7.74
C MET A 10 2.28 2.44 6.92
N ASN A 11 3.41 1.95 6.41
CA ASN A 11 4.30 2.62 5.47
C ASN A 11 4.49 1.78 4.19
N GLN A 12 5.20 2.34 3.19
CA GLN A 12 5.35 1.69 1.89
C GLN A 12 5.92 0.26 1.99
N LYS A 13 6.92 0.04 2.85
CA LYS A 13 7.57 -1.27 2.99
C LYS A 13 6.61 -2.29 3.60
N GLU A 14 5.83 -1.89 4.60
CA GLU A 14 4.84 -2.75 5.24
C GLU A 14 3.75 -3.16 4.26
N LEU A 15 3.22 -2.21 3.47
CA LEU A 15 2.23 -2.55 2.44
C LEU A 15 2.80 -3.56 1.44
N ILE A 16 4.00 -3.32 0.91
CA ILE A 16 4.65 -4.22 -0.04
C ILE A 16 4.94 -5.60 0.58
N SER A 17 5.26 -5.65 1.88
CA SER A 17 5.61 -6.90 2.57
C SER A 17 4.49 -7.94 2.59
N ILE A 18 3.22 -7.52 2.47
CA ILE A 18 2.06 -8.43 2.36
C ILE A 18 2.21 -9.37 1.14
N TRP A 19 2.83 -8.89 0.06
CA TRP A 19 3.02 -9.65 -1.19
C TRP A 19 4.50 -9.92 -1.51
N GLY A 20 5.43 -9.40 -0.72
CA GLY A 20 6.87 -9.54 -0.90
C GLY A 20 7.51 -8.60 -1.94
N SER A 21 6.75 -8.10 -2.93
CA SER A 21 7.25 -7.14 -3.93
C SER A 21 6.15 -6.26 -4.53
N ALA A 22 6.54 -5.13 -5.12
CA ALA A 22 5.62 -4.24 -5.85
C ALA A 22 4.98 -4.94 -7.06
N ALA A 23 5.74 -5.80 -7.75
CA ALA A 23 5.23 -6.66 -8.82
C ALA A 23 4.13 -7.62 -8.34
N ALA A 24 4.34 -8.25 -7.18
CA ALA A 24 3.35 -9.15 -6.59
C ALA A 24 2.10 -8.40 -6.11
N LEU A 25 2.26 -7.19 -5.55
CA LEU A 25 1.13 -6.29 -5.26
C LEU A 25 0.35 -5.97 -6.54
N ALA A 26 1.03 -5.60 -7.63
CA ALA A 26 0.37 -5.29 -8.90
C ALA A 26 -0.46 -6.47 -9.42
N ARG A 27 0.08 -7.70 -9.35
CA ARG A 27 -0.65 -8.93 -9.67
C ARG A 27 -1.88 -9.11 -8.78
N ALA A 28 -1.76 -8.90 -7.48
CA ALA A 28 -2.88 -9.02 -6.53
C ALA A 28 -3.99 -7.99 -6.77
N LEU A 29 -3.64 -6.81 -7.31
CA LEU A 29 -4.57 -5.75 -7.70
C LEU A 29 -5.12 -5.88 -9.12
N ASN A 30 -4.64 -6.86 -9.90
CA ASN A 30 -4.90 -6.96 -11.34
C ASN A 30 -4.59 -5.63 -12.07
N LYS A 31 -3.39 -5.09 -11.83
CA LYS A 31 -2.89 -3.86 -12.44
C LYS A 31 -1.54 -4.10 -13.12
N PRO A 32 -1.20 -3.32 -14.16
CA PRO A 32 0.15 -3.31 -14.70
C PRO A 32 1.17 -2.93 -13.61
N GLU A 33 2.30 -3.63 -13.57
CA GLU A 33 3.37 -3.35 -12.61
C GLU A 33 3.86 -1.89 -12.69
N ALA A 34 3.93 -1.34 -13.91
CA ALA A 34 4.28 0.06 -14.13
C ALA A 34 3.35 1.03 -13.39
N THR A 35 2.05 0.71 -13.25
CA THR A 35 1.10 1.56 -12.52
C THR A 35 1.45 1.63 -11.03
N VAL A 36 1.74 0.48 -10.42
CA VAL A 36 2.10 0.40 -9.00
C VAL A 36 3.48 1.02 -8.75
N ASN A 37 4.45 0.77 -9.63
CA ASN A 37 5.77 1.40 -9.55
C ASN A 37 5.68 2.92 -9.64
N HIS A 38 4.81 3.45 -10.52
CA HIS A 38 4.61 4.89 -10.66
C HIS A 38 4.05 5.54 -9.40
N TRP A 39 3.17 4.83 -8.66
CA TRP A 39 2.67 5.33 -7.37
C TRP A 39 3.81 5.57 -6.38
N PHE A 40 4.73 4.62 -6.27
CA PHE A 40 5.86 4.72 -5.34
C PHE A 40 6.91 5.71 -5.80
N GLN A 41 7.19 5.79 -7.10
CA GLN A 41 8.11 6.80 -7.66
C GLN A 41 7.60 8.23 -7.47
N ARG A 42 6.28 8.45 -7.57
CA ARG A 42 5.67 9.77 -7.35
C ARG A 42 5.31 10.06 -5.90
N GLY A 43 5.54 9.11 -5.00
CA GLY A 43 5.17 9.27 -3.59
C GLY A 43 3.67 9.42 -3.35
N SER A 44 2.81 8.84 -4.22
CA SER A 44 1.36 8.94 -4.08
C SER A 44 0.61 7.74 -4.65
N ILE A 45 -0.31 7.17 -3.85
CA ILE A 45 -1.26 6.15 -4.28
C ILE A 45 -2.64 6.80 -4.40
N PRO A 46 -3.27 6.86 -5.59
CA PRO A 46 -4.61 7.45 -5.73
C PRO A 46 -5.66 6.73 -4.89
N ALA A 47 -6.47 7.48 -4.12
CA ALA A 47 -7.46 6.93 -3.18
C ALA A 47 -8.53 6.02 -3.83
N LYS A 48 -8.77 6.18 -5.14
CA LYS A 48 -9.65 5.28 -5.91
C LYS A 48 -9.21 3.81 -5.90
N HIS A 49 -7.98 3.51 -5.49
CA HIS A 49 -7.45 2.15 -5.38
C HIS A 49 -7.63 1.52 -3.99
N ASP A 50 -8.11 2.26 -3.00
CA ASP A 50 -8.17 1.80 -1.61
C ASP A 50 -9.01 0.53 -1.45
N ALA A 51 -10.21 0.51 -2.02
CA ALA A 51 -11.09 -0.66 -1.96
C ALA A 51 -10.42 -1.91 -2.56
N ALA A 52 -9.68 -1.75 -3.66
CA ALA A 52 -8.97 -2.86 -4.30
C ALA A 52 -7.81 -3.37 -3.45
N ILE A 53 -7.08 -2.47 -2.77
CA ILE A 53 -5.98 -2.82 -1.87
C ILE A 53 -6.49 -3.53 -0.62
N ILE A 54 -7.55 -3.01 -0.01
CA ILE A 54 -8.19 -3.60 1.17
C ILE A 54 -8.68 -5.02 0.84
N GLU A 55 -9.39 -5.19 -0.28
CA GLU A 55 -9.87 -6.50 -0.69
C GLU A 55 -8.74 -7.46 -1.05
N ALA A 56 -7.68 -6.98 -1.71
CA ALA A 56 -6.50 -7.81 -2.00
C ALA A 56 -5.77 -8.26 -0.72
N ALA A 57 -5.62 -7.36 0.26
CA ALA A 57 -5.01 -7.68 1.55
C ALA A 57 -5.87 -8.71 2.32
N ARG A 58 -7.20 -8.51 2.31
CA ARG A 58 -8.15 -9.45 2.92
C ARG A 58 -8.04 -10.85 2.30
N ARG A 59 -7.95 -10.95 0.96
CA ARG A 59 -7.71 -12.23 0.26
C ARG A 59 -6.37 -12.88 0.63
N ALA A 60 -5.36 -12.06 0.93
CA ALA A 60 -4.06 -12.54 1.41
C ALA A 60 -4.03 -12.90 2.91
N GLY A 61 -5.15 -12.75 3.64
CA GLY A 61 -5.23 -13.04 5.08
C GLY A 61 -4.73 -11.89 5.98
N HIS A 62 -4.57 -10.70 5.42
CA HIS A 62 -4.14 -9.49 6.13
C HIS A 62 -5.31 -8.51 6.29
N VAL A 63 -5.23 -7.67 7.31
CA VAL A 63 -6.17 -6.56 7.52
C VAL A 63 -5.45 -5.27 7.16
N VAL A 64 -5.99 -4.53 6.19
CA VAL A 64 -5.59 -3.16 5.83
C VAL A 64 -6.84 -2.31 5.91
N THR A 65 -6.75 -1.18 6.61
CA THR A 65 -7.88 -0.26 6.81
C THR A 65 -7.72 1.00 5.94
N PRO A 66 -8.82 1.76 5.72
CA PRO A 66 -8.71 3.08 5.09
C PRO A 66 -7.76 4.03 5.84
N GLU A 67 -7.71 3.93 7.17
CA GLU A 67 -6.80 4.75 8.01
C GLU A 67 -5.33 4.40 7.74
N ASP A 68 -5.00 3.12 7.54
CA ASP A 68 -3.66 2.67 7.17
C ASP A 68 -3.21 3.28 5.84
N LEU A 69 -4.09 3.26 4.83
CA LEU A 69 -3.81 3.82 3.51
C LEU A 69 -3.70 5.35 3.54
N PHE A 70 -4.48 6.02 4.39
CA PHE A 70 -4.33 7.45 4.64
C PHE A 70 -2.97 7.78 5.28
N LYS A 71 -2.57 7.05 6.34
CA LYS A 71 -1.27 7.22 7.01
C LYS A 71 -0.10 6.94 6.06
N LEU A 72 -0.21 5.91 5.22
CA LEU A 72 0.74 5.60 4.17
C LEU A 72 0.94 6.79 3.22
N ARG A 73 -0.16 7.34 2.68
CA ARG A 73 -0.07 8.52 1.80
C ARG A 73 0.59 9.72 2.48
N GLN A 74 0.26 9.97 3.76
CA GLN A 74 0.89 11.04 4.55
C GLN A 74 2.39 10.82 4.74
N GLU A 75 2.83 9.57 4.95
CA GLU A 75 4.25 9.23 5.04
C GLU A 75 4.97 9.43 3.71
N MET A 76 4.39 8.95 2.60
CA MET A 76 4.95 9.11 1.26
C MET A 76 5.08 10.59 0.85
N ALA A 77 4.06 11.41 1.14
CA ALA A 77 4.10 12.85 0.87
C ALA A 77 5.22 13.55 1.64
N ARG A 78 5.34 13.30 2.96
CA ARG A 78 6.41 13.86 3.79
C ARG A 78 7.80 13.41 3.33
N ARG A 79 7.93 12.18 2.84
CA ARG A 79 9.21 11.68 2.31
C ARG A 79 9.63 12.41 1.04
N MET A 80 8.67 12.70 0.15
CA MET A 80 8.93 13.50 -1.06
C MET A 80 9.31 14.94 -0.72
N GLU A 81 8.63 15.57 0.23
CA GLU A 81 8.95 16.93 0.70
C GLU A 81 10.38 17.05 1.25
N ARG A 82 10.89 16.02 1.93
CA ARG A 82 12.26 16.00 2.47
C ARG A 82 13.35 15.73 1.43
N ALA A 83 12.97 15.22 0.25
CA ALA A 83 13.91 14.86 -0.82
C ALA A 83 14.02 15.96 -1.88
N ALA A 84 13.18 16.99 -1.82
CA ALA A 84 13.22 18.20 -2.63
C ALA A 84 14.13 19.26 -1.99
#